data_AF-A0A7X7ZTY0-F1
#
_entry.id   AF-A0A7X7ZTY0-F1
#
_cell.length_a   1.000
_cell.length_b   1.000
_cell.length_c   1.000
_cell.angle_alpha   90.00
_cell.angle_beta   90.00
_cell.angle_gamma   90.00
#
_symmetry.space_group_name_H-M   'P 1'
#
loop_
_entity.id
_entity.type
_entity.pdbx_description
1 polymer ?
#
loop_
_entity_poly.entity_id
_entity_poly.type
_entity_poly.pdbx_seq_one_letter_code
_entity_poly.pdbx_strand_id
1 'polypeptide(L)'
;MPRKTIDLFLPGLLDRFIVGELTQPFVFGVLIFSMLLITGDVLFQIANLLIEGGVSLWTVTRLFLYKVPGVVVLTLPISCLMATLLGFGTLSMHGEINALRSLGVDFRRIVRPVFFASLGVAFLTLFLSETVVPLTDQAATNILQ
;
A
#
# COMPACT_ATOMS: atom_id res chain seq x y z
N MET A 1 -20.73 -23.95 -27.14
CA MET A 1 -21.13 -22.54 -26.91
C MET A 1 -19.88 -21.67 -26.95
N PRO A 2 -19.86 -20.55 -27.70
CA PRO A 2 -18.61 -19.83 -27.96
C PRO A 2 -18.20 -19.02 -26.72
N ARG A 3 -17.06 -19.39 -26.15
CA ARG A 3 -16.38 -18.82 -24.97
C ARG A 3 -16.10 -17.30 -25.06
N LYS A 4 -16.33 -16.68 -26.23
CA LYS A 4 -15.80 -15.36 -26.62
C LYS A 4 -16.73 -14.18 -26.33
N THR A 5 -18.03 -14.40 -26.09
CA THR A 5 -19.02 -13.31 -25.98
C THR A 5 -19.10 -12.69 -24.58
N ILE A 6 -18.87 -13.46 -23.51
CA ILE A 6 -18.85 -12.94 -22.13
C ILE A 6 -17.60 -12.09 -21.88
N ASP A 7 -16.48 -12.49 -22.50
CA ASP A 7 -15.20 -11.83 -22.39
C ASP A 7 -15.19 -10.39 -22.95
N LEU A 8 -16.10 -10.07 -23.89
CA LEU A 8 -16.12 -8.83 -24.65
C LEU A 8 -16.94 -7.72 -23.98
N PHE A 9 -17.96 -8.06 -23.18
CA PHE A 9 -18.87 -7.08 -22.56
C PHE A 9 -18.50 -6.70 -21.11
N LEU A 10 -17.65 -7.50 -20.43
CA LEU A 10 -17.30 -7.32 -19.01
C LEU A 10 -15.82 -7.00 -18.71
N PRO A 11 -15.00 -6.38 -19.58
CA PRO A 11 -13.62 -6.06 -19.20
C PRO A 11 -13.58 -5.07 -18.03
N GLY A 12 -14.37 -3.99 -18.07
CA GLY A 12 -14.32 -2.97 -17.03
C GLY A 12 -15.01 -3.33 -15.71
N LEU A 13 -16.07 -4.14 -15.74
CA LEU A 13 -16.86 -4.43 -14.52
C LEU A 13 -16.13 -5.39 -13.60
N LEU A 14 -15.59 -6.49 -14.15
CA LEU A 14 -14.85 -7.49 -13.36
C LEU A 14 -13.55 -6.89 -12.81
N ASP A 15 -12.83 -6.13 -13.63
CA ASP A 15 -11.59 -5.48 -13.22
C ASP A 15 -11.85 -4.46 -12.10
N ARG A 16 -12.89 -3.62 -12.25
CA ARG A 16 -13.30 -2.67 -11.20
C ARG A 16 -13.75 -3.38 -9.92
N PHE A 17 -14.44 -4.50 -10.05
CA PHE A 17 -14.88 -5.30 -8.92
C PHE A 17 -13.70 -5.85 -8.12
N ILE A 18 -12.77 -6.55 -8.79
CA ILE A 18 -11.59 -7.13 -8.17
C ILE A 18 -10.70 -6.05 -7.54
N VAL A 19 -10.45 -4.94 -8.27
CA VAL A 19 -9.67 -3.81 -7.73
C VAL A 19 -10.39 -3.17 -6.55
N GLY A 20 -11.72 -3.05 -6.58
CA GLY A 20 -12.52 -2.55 -5.46
C GLY A 20 -12.32 -3.38 -4.20
N GLU A 21 -12.37 -4.71 -4.33
CA GLU A 21 -12.18 -5.65 -3.21
C GLU A 21 -10.77 -5.58 -2.61
N LEU A 22 -9.76 -5.29 -3.43
CA LEU A 22 -8.36 -5.13 -3.01
C LEU A 22 -8.08 -3.75 -2.40
N THR A 23 -8.80 -2.72 -2.83
CA THR A 23 -8.53 -1.32 -2.43
C THR A 23 -8.77 -1.13 -0.94
N GLN A 24 -9.83 -1.71 -0.39
CA GLN A 24 -10.16 -1.60 1.03
C GLN A 24 -9.04 -2.17 1.94
N PRO A 25 -8.62 -3.45 1.82
CA PRO A 25 -7.53 -3.98 2.61
C PRO A 25 -6.18 -3.35 2.29
N PHE A 26 -5.97 -2.80 1.08
CA PHE A 26 -4.76 -2.03 0.76
C PHE A 26 -4.66 -0.74 1.57
N VAL A 27 -5.68 0.12 1.50
CA VAL A 27 -5.71 1.40 2.24
C VAL A 27 -5.64 1.14 3.74
N PHE A 28 -6.36 0.14 4.22
CA PHE A 28 -6.30 -0.26 5.62
C PHE A 28 -4.90 -0.72 6.04
N GLY A 29 -4.23 -1.53 5.21
CA GLY A 29 -2.86 -1.95 5.44
C GLY A 29 -1.91 -0.75 5.52
N VAL A 30 -2.00 0.20 4.58
CA VAL A 30 -1.12 1.38 4.56
C VAL A 30 -1.30 2.19 5.84
N LEU A 31 -2.54 2.41 6.27
CA LEU A 31 -2.84 3.16 7.49
C LEU A 31 -2.30 2.46 8.74
N ILE A 32 -2.59 1.17 8.92
CA ILE A 32 -2.20 0.43 10.12
C ILE A 32 -0.70 0.24 10.20
N PHE A 33 -0.05 -0.20 9.12
CA PHE A 33 1.39 -0.42 9.16
C PHE A 33 2.14 0.90 9.32
N SER A 34 1.65 2.00 8.73
CA SER A 34 2.26 3.31 8.92
C SER A 34 2.12 3.79 10.36
N MET A 35 0.93 3.65 10.96
CA MET A 35 0.72 3.97 12.38
C MET A 35 1.60 3.13 13.30
N LEU A 36 1.71 1.84 13.03
CA LEU A 36 2.51 0.91 13.81
C LEU A 36 4.00 1.28 13.77
N LEU A 37 4.54 1.55 12.59
CA LEU A 37 5.95 1.93 12.42
C LEU A 37 6.26 3.33 12.95
N ILE A 38 5.36 4.31 12.76
CA ILE A 38 5.50 5.64 13.34
C ILE A 38 5.60 5.53 14.87
N THR A 39 4.71 4.72 15.47
CA THR A 39 4.69 4.55 16.93
C THR A 39 5.89 3.75 17.45
N GLY A 40 6.28 2.70 16.73
CA GLY A 40 7.34 1.78 17.16
C GLY A 40 8.76 2.26 16.88
N ASP A 41 8.97 3.12 15.89
CA ASP A 41 10.32 3.54 15.47
C ASP A 41 10.48 5.07 15.60
N VAL A 42 9.65 5.83 14.90
CA VAL A 42 9.78 7.30 14.82
C VAL A 42 9.60 7.97 16.18
N LEU A 43 8.59 7.59 16.96
CA LEU A 43 8.36 8.17 18.28
C LEU A 43 9.44 7.81 19.29
N PHE A 44 9.98 6.58 19.25
CA PHE A 44 11.09 6.18 20.11
C PHE A 44 12.37 6.95 19.78
N GLN A 45 12.68 7.11 18.49
CA GLN A 45 13.83 7.90 18.05
C GLN A 45 13.71 9.36 18.50
N ILE A 46 12.53 9.96 18.34
CA ILE A 46 12.23 11.32 18.81
C ILE A 46 12.36 11.44 20.33
N ALA A 47 11.84 10.47 21.09
CA ALA A 47 11.91 10.49 22.55
C ALA A 47 13.36 10.46 23.05
N ASN A 48 14.21 9.63 22.45
CA ASN A 48 15.63 9.59 22.78
C ASN A 48 16.33 10.92 22.45
N LEU A 49 16.03 11.52 21.29
CA LEU A 49 16.58 12.84 20.90
C LEU A 49 16.14 13.97 21.84
N LEU A 50 14.91 13.93 22.36
CA LEU A 50 14.40 14.88 23.34
C LEU A 50 15.13 14.78 24.70
N ILE A 51 15.37 13.55 25.16
CA ILE A 51 15.98 13.29 26.47
C ILE A 51 17.48 13.59 26.45
N GLU A 52 18.19 13.21 25.37
CA GLU A 52 19.65 13.35 25.28
C GLU A 52 20.09 14.68 24.67
N GLY A 53 19.31 15.25 23.73
CA GLY A 53 19.72 16.40 22.91
C GLY A 53 19.12 17.75 23.33
N GLY A 54 18.16 17.80 24.26
CA GLY A 54 17.53 19.06 24.68
C GLY A 54 16.78 19.81 23.57
N VAL A 55 16.29 19.07 22.57
CA VAL A 55 15.73 19.62 21.33
C VAL A 55 14.36 20.26 21.56
N SER A 56 14.13 21.45 21.00
CA SER A 56 12.83 22.15 21.06
C SER A 56 11.68 21.31 20.49
N LEU A 57 10.51 21.37 21.13
CA LEU A 57 9.26 20.73 20.68
C LEU A 57 8.92 21.08 19.21
N TRP A 58 9.26 22.28 18.76
CA TRP A 58 9.02 22.71 17.38
C TRP A 58 9.84 21.91 16.36
N THR A 59 11.10 21.64 16.70
CA THR A 59 12.03 20.85 15.90
C THR A 59 11.57 19.40 15.81
N VAL A 60 11.03 18.86 16.90
CA VAL A 60 10.48 17.50 16.98
C VAL A 60 9.30 17.29 16.04
N THR A 61 8.31 18.20 16.07
CA THR A 61 7.14 18.09 15.18
C THR A 61 7.55 18.16 13.71
N ARG A 62 8.55 18.98 13.38
CA ARG A 62 9.08 19.10 12.02
C ARG A 62 9.83 17.85 11.59
N LEU A 63 10.64 17.26 12.48
CA LEU A 63 11.34 15.98 12.24
C LEU A 63 10.34 14.84 12.01
N PHE A 64 9.28 14.77 12.83
CA PHE A 64 8.20 13.81 12.67
C PHE A 64 7.59 13.89 11.26
N LEU A 65 7.22 15.09 10.81
CA LEU A 65 6.64 15.30 9.47
C LEU A 65 7.58 14.87 8.33
N TYR A 66 8.90 15.02 8.49
CA TYR A 66 9.86 14.55 7.50
C TYR A 66 10.06 13.02 7.51
N LYS A 67 9.81 12.34 8.64
CA LYS A 67 9.93 10.88 8.72
C LYS A 67 8.69 10.13 8.25
N VAL A 68 7.51 10.76 8.28
CA VAL A 68 6.25 10.14 7.81
C VAL A 68 6.33 9.62 6.37
N PRO A 69 6.81 10.39 5.36
CA PRO A 69 6.89 9.90 3.99
C PRO A 69 7.75 8.64 3.83
N GLY A 70 8.88 8.57 4.53
CA GLY A 70 9.75 7.39 4.52
C GLY A 70 9.04 6.13 5.03
N VAL A 71 8.28 6.27 6.12
CA VAL A 71 7.46 5.17 6.66
C VAL A 71 6.40 4.73 5.66
N VAL A 72 5.69 5.67 5.03
CA VAL A 72 4.63 5.36 4.06
C VAL A 72 5.20 4.60 2.85
N VAL A 73 6.38 4.98 2.34
CA VAL A 73 7.01 4.25 1.22
C VAL A 73 7.33 2.80 1.60
N LEU A 74 7.77 2.56 2.84
CA LEU A 74 8.04 1.20 3.32
C LEU A 74 6.77 0.36 3.48
N THR A 75 5.64 1.00 3.82
CA THR A 75 4.37 0.28 4.08
C THR A 75 3.59 -0.04 2.81
N LEU A 76 3.80 0.67 1.71
CA LEU A 76 3.15 0.40 0.42
C LEU A 76 3.30 -1.07 -0.06
N PRO A 77 4.51 -1.66 -0.16
CA PRO A 77 4.66 -3.06 -0.59
C PRO A 77 4.08 -4.06 0.42
N ILE A 78 4.22 -3.79 1.72
CA ILE A 78 3.66 -4.64 2.79
C ILE A 78 2.13 -4.67 2.70
N SER A 79 1.53 -3.50 2.48
CA SER A 79 0.09 -3.33 2.33
C SER A 79 -0.43 -3.94 1.05
N CYS A 80 0.36 -3.91 -0.03
CA CYS A 80 0.03 -4.61 -1.28
C CYS A 80 -0.07 -6.12 -1.05
N LEU A 81 0.87 -6.72 -0.32
CA LEU A 81 0.81 -8.14 0.03
C LEU A 81 -0.44 -8.45 0.86
N MET A 82 -0.68 -7.67 1.92
CA MET A 82 -1.87 -7.81 2.76
C MET A 82 -3.16 -7.69 1.95
N ALA A 83 -3.25 -6.70 1.06
CA ALA A 83 -4.40 -6.49 0.19
C ALA A 83 -4.68 -7.70 -0.69
N THR A 84 -3.65 -8.23 -1.36
CA THR A 84 -3.81 -9.41 -2.21
C THR A 84 -4.24 -10.64 -1.40
N LEU A 85 -3.64 -10.87 -0.23
CA LEU A 85 -3.97 -12.01 0.61
C LEU A 85 -5.41 -11.93 1.14
N LEU A 86 -5.79 -10.79 1.71
CA LEU A 86 -7.13 -10.60 2.28
C LEU A 86 -8.19 -10.49 1.19
N GLY A 87 -7.95 -9.74 0.12
CA GLY A 87 -8.90 -9.59 -0.98
C GLY A 87 -9.20 -10.92 -1.65
N PHE A 88 -8.18 -11.69 -2.06
CA PHE A 88 -8.42 -13.04 -2.58
C PHE A 88 -8.98 -14.00 -1.53
N GLY A 89 -8.62 -13.83 -0.25
CA GLY A 89 -9.21 -14.55 0.86
C GLY A 89 -10.72 -14.36 0.93
N THR A 90 -11.19 -13.11 0.91
CA THR A 90 -12.61 -12.75 0.94
C THR A 90 -13.36 -13.26 -0.30
N LEU A 91 -12.82 -13.05 -1.50
CA LEU A 91 -13.38 -13.58 -2.75
C LEU A 91 -13.53 -15.11 -2.72
N SER A 92 -12.57 -15.79 -2.08
CA SER A 92 -12.60 -17.26 -1.90
C SER A 92 -13.65 -17.68 -0.87
N MET A 93 -13.74 -16.99 0.27
CA MET A 93 -14.70 -17.27 1.33
C MET A 93 -16.15 -17.12 0.86
N HIS A 94 -16.45 -16.08 0.07
CA HIS A 94 -17.78 -15.88 -0.51
C HIS A 94 -18.06 -16.80 -1.71
N GLY A 95 -17.10 -17.64 -2.11
CA GLY A 95 -17.24 -18.55 -3.25
C GLY A 95 -17.27 -17.85 -4.61
N GLU A 96 -16.93 -16.57 -4.67
CA GLU A 96 -17.00 -15.75 -5.90
C GLU A 96 -15.99 -16.20 -6.94
N ILE A 97 -14.80 -16.63 -6.51
CA ILE A 97 -13.81 -17.24 -7.42
C ILE A 97 -14.39 -18.50 -8.07
N ASN A 98 -15.09 -19.33 -7.31
CA ASN A 98 -15.71 -20.56 -7.82
C ASN A 98 -16.91 -20.25 -8.73
N ALA A 99 -17.70 -19.24 -8.40
CA ALA A 99 -18.80 -18.75 -9.23
C ALA A 99 -18.32 -18.19 -10.57
N LEU A 100 -17.24 -17.40 -10.57
CA LEU A 100 -16.64 -16.90 -11.81
C LEU A 100 -16.08 -18.04 -12.66
N ARG A 101 -15.46 -19.06 -12.03
CA ARG A 101 -14.95 -20.24 -12.74
C ARG A 101 -16.06 -21.11 -13.33
N SER A 102 -17.21 -21.25 -12.67
CA SER A 102 -18.35 -22.00 -13.20
C SER A 102 -18.99 -21.31 -14.41
N LEU A 103 -18.89 -19.97 -14.49
CA LEU A 103 -19.25 -19.17 -15.67
C LEU A 103 -18.23 -19.26 -16.82
N GLY A 104 -17.15 -20.02 -16.65
CA GLY A 104 -16.11 -20.22 -17.66
C GLY A 104 -15.03 -19.14 -17.70
N VAL A 105 -14.95 -18.26 -16.69
CA VAL A 105 -13.89 -17.25 -16.57
C VAL A 105 -12.58 -17.94 -16.16
N ASP A 106 -11.54 -17.77 -16.97
CA ASP A 106 -10.21 -18.30 -16.65
C ASP A 106 -9.59 -17.56 -15.46
N PHE A 107 -8.92 -18.29 -14.56
CA PHE A 107 -8.25 -17.72 -13.39
C PHE A 107 -7.23 -16.62 -13.76
N ARG A 108 -6.57 -16.76 -14.91
CA ARG A 108 -5.62 -15.76 -15.43
C ARG A 108 -6.28 -14.40 -15.65
N ARG A 109 -7.56 -14.36 -16.01
CA ARG A 109 -8.30 -13.10 -16.20
C ARG A 109 -8.59 -12.40 -14.87
N ILE A 110 -8.82 -13.17 -13.81
CA ILE A 110 -9.02 -12.65 -12.44
C ILE A 110 -7.71 -12.04 -11.89
N VAL A 111 -6.56 -12.65 -12.18
CA VAL A 111 -5.25 -12.17 -11.68
C VAL A 111 -4.72 -10.96 -12.45
N ARG A 112 -5.07 -10.78 -13.73
CA ARG A 112 -4.62 -9.64 -14.55
C ARG A 112 -4.83 -8.26 -13.91
N PRO A 113 -6.03 -7.87 -13.45
CA PRO A 113 -6.24 -6.55 -12.85
C PRO A 113 -5.39 -6.36 -11.59
N VAL A 114 -5.18 -7.41 -10.81
CA VAL A 114 -4.33 -7.38 -9.61
C VAL A 114 -2.88 -7.14 -9.97
N PHE A 115 -2.39 -7.80 -11.03
CA PHE A 115 -1.03 -7.62 -11.51
C PHE A 115 -0.77 -6.18 -12.00
N PHE A 116 -1.70 -5.59 -12.74
CA PHE A 116 -1.56 -4.20 -13.16
C PHE A 116 -1.67 -3.21 -11.99
N ALA A 117 -2.54 -3.48 -11.02
CA ALA A 117 -2.65 -2.67 -9.81
C ALA A 117 -1.35 -2.71 -8.98
N SER A 118 -0.78 -3.90 -8.76
CA SER A 118 0.47 -4.06 -8.01
C SER A 118 1.67 -3.46 -8.75
N LEU A 119 1.69 -3.55 -10.09
CA LEU A 119 2.69 -2.87 -10.91
C LEU A 119 2.61 -1.35 -10.72
N GLY A 120 1.39 -0.79 -10.68
CA GLY A 120 1.16 0.63 -10.38
C GLY A 120 1.68 1.03 -9.01
N VAL A 121 1.42 0.22 -7.98
CA VAL A 121 1.96 0.43 -6.62
C VAL A 121 3.49 0.34 -6.60
N ALA A 122 4.09 -0.58 -7.36
CA ALA A 122 5.54 -0.72 -7.46
C ALA A 122 6.18 0.53 -8.08
N PHE A 123 5.64 1.04 -9.20
CA PHE A 123 6.11 2.29 -9.81
C PHE A 123 5.92 3.49 -8.88
N LEU A 124 4.78 3.57 -8.18
CA LEU A 124 4.53 4.60 -7.19
C LEU A 124 5.57 4.56 -6.07
N THR A 125 5.83 3.37 -5.53
CA THR A 125 6.83 3.15 -4.47
C THR A 125 8.22 3.58 -4.93
N LEU A 126 8.62 3.18 -6.15
CA LEU A 126 9.91 3.59 -6.72
C LEU A 126 10.00 5.10 -6.89
N PHE A 127 8.96 5.74 -7.44
CA PHE A 127 8.94 7.18 -7.63
C PHE A 127 9.05 7.97 -6.32
N LEU A 128 8.29 7.55 -5.29
CA LEU A 128 8.38 8.17 -3.96
C LEU A 128 9.74 7.90 -3.31
N SER A 129 10.29 6.70 -3.45
CA SER A 129 11.59 6.33 -2.89
C SER A 129 12.75 7.12 -3.51
N GLU A 130 12.70 7.40 -4.81
CA GLU A 130 13.76 8.14 -5.51
C GLU A 130 13.62 9.66 -5.37
N THR A 131 12.40 10.18 -5.21
CA THR A 131 12.17 11.63 -5.19
C THR A 131 11.90 12.14 -3.77
N VAL A 132 10.88 11.59 -3.11
CA VAL A 132 10.34 12.16 -1.87
C VAL A 132 11.23 11.82 -0.68
N VAL A 133 11.58 10.54 -0.52
CA VAL A 133 12.38 10.06 0.62
C VAL A 133 13.71 10.80 0.76
N PRO A 134 14.57 10.93 -0.27
CA PRO A 134 15.85 11.61 -0.12
C PRO A 134 15.70 13.09 0.19
N LEU A 135 14.70 13.78 -0.38
CA LEU A 135 14.42 15.18 -0.06
C LEU A 135 14.03 15.35 1.41
N THR A 136 13.19 14.46 1.95
CA THR A 136 12.79 14.52 3.35
C THR A 136 13.90 14.11 4.32
N ASP A 137 14.73 13.13 3.97
CA ASP A 137 15.85 12.72 4.82
C ASP A 137 16.95 13.79 4.88
N GLN A 138 17.27 14.43 3.75
CA GLN A 138 18.20 15.58 3.75
C GLN A 138 17.65 16.74 4.60
N ALA A 139 16.35 17.03 4.49
CA ALA A 139 15.71 18.06 5.32
C ALA A 139 15.73 17.70 6.81
N ALA A 140 15.59 16.43 7.16
CA ALA A 140 15.68 15.96 8.54
C ALA A 140 17.10 16.11 9.11
N THR A 141 18.15 15.79 8.34
CA THR A 141 19.55 15.94 8.78
C THR A 141 19.94 17.39 8.99
N ASN A 142 19.50 18.30 8.10
CA ASN A 142 19.78 19.74 8.23
C ASN A 142 19.17 20.39 9.49
N ILE A 143 18.19 19.74 10.12
CA ILE A 143 17.54 20.23 11.33
C ILE A 143 18.25 19.75 12.60
N LEU A 144 19.04 18.66 12.49
CA LEU A 144 19.80 18.07 13.59
C LEU A 144 21.24 18.60 13.68
N GLN A 145 21.71 19.34 12.67
CA GLN A 145 22.97 20.11 12.70
C GLN A 145 22.76 21.48 13.37
#